data_AF-A0A2V9ZKX9-F1
#
_entry.id   AF-A0A2V9ZKX9-F1
#
_cell.length_a   1.000
_cell.length_b   1.000
_cell.length_c   1.000
_cell.angle_alpha   90.00
_cell.angle_beta   90.00
_cell.angle_gamma   90.00
#
_symmetry.space_group_name_H-M   'P 1'
#
loop_
_entity.id
_entity.type
_entity.pdbx_description
1 polymer ?
#
loop_
_entity_poly.entity_id
_entity_poly.type
_entity_poly.pdbx_seq_one_letter_code
_entity_poly.pdbx_strand_id
1 'polypeptide(L)'
;MDSSTGGFRPTQAEHIRESALCGSCHQLYTTARGEGGKNSGYLPEQMPYLEWLHSDYPNKYSCQACHMPEVHEPVRISSALGVPRTGLHQHVFVGGNFLLQGMLNRYRDDLAVDAQPQELTSAAAGTLAFLQSQSARVTIRNLEVAAGNLRAEVFVQNLTGHKLPTAYPSRRAWIHFVVRDRHGNTIFESGALSADGSIKGNDNDADKERYEPHYAEITSDEQVEIYEAILKDTAGRVTTGLLAHVFVGGNFLLQGMLNRYRDDLAVDAQPQELTSAAAGTLAFLQSQSARVTIRNLEVAAGNLRAEVFVQNLTGHKLPTAYPSRRAWIHFVVRDRHGNTIFESGALSADGSIKGNDNDADKERYEPHYAEITSDEQVEIYEAILKDTAGRVTTGLLAAIGYLKDNRLLPTGFDKKTADKDIAVVGEAADEPNFTAGGDLVRYSISTGNAEGPFHVEAELWYQPIGFRWAHNLAPYNAAETQRFVHYYESMSSTTGTILARAEATH
;
A
#
# COMPACT_ATOMS: atom_id res chain seq x y z
N MET A 1 -25.37 27.26 18.34
CA MET A 1 -23.93 26.92 18.36
C MET A 1 -23.69 26.06 17.14
N ASP A 2 -23.20 26.66 16.07
CA ASP A 2 -22.76 25.93 14.87
C ASP A 2 -21.40 25.32 15.18
N SER A 3 -21.32 23.99 15.18
CA SER A 3 -20.06 23.29 15.37
C SER A 3 -19.19 23.42 14.12
N SER A 4 -17.87 23.39 14.31
CA SER A 4 -16.84 23.38 13.25
C SER A 4 -16.93 22.22 12.26
N THR A 5 -17.92 21.34 12.43
CA THR A 5 -18.23 20.26 11.49
C THR A 5 -19.04 20.72 10.29
N GLY A 6 -19.51 21.98 10.20
CA GLY A 6 -20.20 22.47 8.99
C GLY A 6 -21.61 21.90 8.80
N GLY A 7 -22.37 21.70 9.90
CA GLY A 7 -23.76 21.22 9.84
C GLY A 7 -23.92 19.69 9.82
N PHE A 8 -22.82 18.93 9.88
CA PHE A 8 -22.90 17.47 10.02
C PHE A 8 -23.41 17.08 11.41
N ARG A 9 -24.44 16.24 11.42
CA ARG A 9 -25.02 15.64 12.63
C ARG A 9 -24.41 14.24 12.83
N PRO A 10 -23.59 14.00 13.86
CA PRO A 10 -23.08 12.66 14.13
C PRO A 10 -24.25 11.74 14.44
N THR A 11 -24.41 10.69 13.63
CA THR A 11 -25.38 9.62 13.85
C THR A 11 -24.67 8.41 14.45
N GLN A 12 -25.40 7.68 15.30
CA GLN A 12 -24.90 6.41 15.83
C GLN A 12 -24.79 5.37 14.72
N ALA A 13 -23.68 4.64 14.73
CA ALA A 13 -23.43 3.53 13.82
C ALA A 13 -23.35 2.23 14.64
N GLU A 14 -24.45 1.45 14.64
CA GLU A 14 -24.56 0.25 15.49
C GLU A 14 -23.51 -0.82 15.16
N HIS A 15 -23.13 -0.96 13.88
CA HIS A 15 -22.15 -1.96 13.43
C HIS A 15 -20.78 -1.81 14.12
N ILE A 16 -20.44 -0.65 14.68
CA ILE A 16 -19.18 -0.43 15.42
C ILE A 16 -19.13 -1.26 16.71
N ARG A 17 -20.31 -1.60 17.26
CA ARG A 17 -20.45 -2.45 18.46
C ARG A 17 -20.32 -3.94 18.16
N GLU A 18 -20.32 -4.34 16.89
CA GLU A 18 -20.34 -5.73 16.48
C GLU A 18 -18.92 -6.28 16.29
N SER A 19 -18.70 -7.54 16.66
CA SER A 19 -17.43 -8.25 16.41
C SER A 19 -17.07 -8.29 14.91
N ALA A 20 -18.07 -8.23 14.03
CA ALA A 20 -17.89 -8.24 12.57
C ALA A 20 -17.01 -7.09 12.06
N LEU A 21 -16.99 -5.94 12.76
CA LEU A 21 -16.06 -4.85 12.46
C LEU A 21 -14.60 -5.32 12.54
N CYS A 22 -14.26 -6.08 13.60
CA CYS A 22 -12.91 -6.63 13.77
C CYS A 22 -12.60 -7.66 12.68
N GLY A 23 -13.60 -8.45 12.28
CA GLY A 23 -13.49 -9.48 11.24
C GLY A 23 -13.07 -8.96 9.87
N SER A 24 -13.27 -7.67 9.58
CA SER A 24 -12.80 -7.06 8.32
C SER A 24 -11.27 -7.09 8.13
N CYS A 25 -10.51 -7.14 9.22
CA CYS A 25 -9.05 -7.24 9.21
C CYS A 25 -8.53 -8.50 9.92
N HIS A 26 -9.26 -9.00 10.92
CA HIS A 26 -8.93 -10.20 11.68
C HIS A 26 -9.47 -11.49 11.02
N GLN A 27 -9.50 -11.47 9.68
CA GLN A 27 -9.73 -12.61 8.80
C GLN A 27 -8.95 -12.36 7.50
N LEU A 28 -7.77 -12.97 7.39
CA LEU A 28 -6.82 -12.71 6.31
C LEU A 28 -6.56 -13.97 5.49
N TYR A 29 -6.85 -13.89 4.19
CA TYR A 29 -6.42 -14.87 3.19
C TYR A 29 -5.27 -14.28 2.40
N THR A 30 -4.15 -15.00 2.34
CA THR A 30 -3.02 -14.63 1.50
C THR A 30 -3.00 -15.47 0.23
N THR A 31 -2.52 -14.89 -0.87
CA THR A 31 -2.27 -15.64 -2.10
C THR A 31 -0.92 -16.33 -1.98
N ALA A 32 -0.92 -17.66 -1.97
CA ALA A 32 0.29 -18.44 -2.04
C ALA A 32 0.94 -18.26 -3.41
N ARG A 33 2.26 -18.05 -3.41
CA ARG A 33 3.07 -17.88 -4.63
C ARG A 33 4.00 -19.07 -4.78
N GLY A 34 3.88 -19.77 -5.90
CA GLY A 34 4.77 -20.87 -6.30
C GLY A 34 6.00 -20.38 -7.05
N GLU A 35 6.68 -21.31 -7.73
CA GLU A 35 7.87 -21.03 -8.53
C GLU A 35 7.63 -19.90 -9.55
N GLY A 36 8.56 -18.94 -9.59
CA GLY A 36 8.44 -17.76 -10.46
C GLY A 36 7.34 -16.76 -10.06
N GLY A 37 6.81 -16.82 -8.83
CA GLY A 37 5.81 -15.87 -8.33
C GLY A 37 4.38 -16.12 -8.82
N LYS A 38 4.12 -17.29 -9.42
CA LYS A 38 2.79 -17.66 -9.92
C LYS A 38 1.83 -17.94 -8.78
N ASN A 39 0.56 -17.57 -8.92
CA ASN A 39 -0.47 -17.93 -7.97
C ASN A 39 -0.59 -19.46 -7.88
N SER A 40 -0.46 -20.01 -6.67
CA SER A 40 -0.54 -21.45 -6.40
C SER A 40 -1.68 -21.82 -5.45
N GLY A 41 -2.43 -20.83 -4.94
CA GLY A 41 -3.58 -21.05 -4.07
C GLY A 41 -3.82 -19.89 -3.11
N TYR A 42 -4.70 -20.12 -2.14
CA TYR A 42 -4.95 -19.21 -1.01
C TYR A 42 -4.67 -19.92 0.30
N LEU A 43 -4.05 -19.21 1.25
CA LEU A 43 -3.80 -19.66 2.60
C LEU A 43 -4.67 -18.84 3.57
N PRO A 44 -5.53 -19.46 4.40
CA PRO A 44 -6.18 -18.77 5.50
C PRO A 44 -5.16 -18.44 6.61
N GLU A 45 -4.36 -17.39 6.40
CA GLU A 45 -3.23 -17.04 7.26
C GLU A 45 -3.67 -16.64 8.67
N GLN A 46 -4.71 -15.81 8.79
CA GLN A 46 -5.21 -15.35 10.08
C GLN A 46 -6.72 -15.55 10.14
N MET A 47 -7.20 -16.40 11.05
CA MET A 47 -8.62 -16.72 11.18
C MET A 47 -9.25 -16.48 12.57
N PRO A 48 -8.77 -15.54 13.41
CA PRO A 48 -9.33 -15.38 14.76
C PRO A 48 -10.83 -15.07 14.77
N TYR A 49 -11.35 -14.29 13.81
CA TYR A 49 -12.78 -14.00 13.75
C TYR A 49 -13.62 -15.25 13.42
N LEU A 50 -13.20 -16.05 12.45
CA LEU A 50 -13.91 -17.29 12.11
C LEU A 50 -13.78 -18.35 13.22
N GLU A 51 -12.63 -18.42 13.89
CA GLU A 51 -12.44 -19.28 15.06
C GLU A 51 -13.41 -18.87 16.19
N TRP A 52 -13.50 -17.56 16.47
CA TRP A 52 -14.47 -17.00 17.41
C TRP A 52 -15.91 -17.34 17.01
N LEU A 53 -16.27 -17.14 15.74
CA LEU A 53 -17.62 -17.43 15.24
C LEU A 53 -18.02 -18.90 15.41
N HIS A 54 -17.05 -19.81 15.34
CA HIS A 54 -17.25 -21.26 15.51
C HIS A 54 -17.10 -21.74 16.96
N SER A 55 -16.90 -20.84 17.91
CA SER A 55 -16.93 -21.15 19.34
C SER A 55 -18.30 -20.87 19.95
N ASP A 56 -18.43 -21.03 21.27
CA ASP A 56 -19.61 -20.60 22.02
C ASP A 56 -19.55 -19.11 22.43
N TYR A 57 -18.45 -18.40 22.14
CA TYR A 57 -18.26 -16.99 22.51
C TYR A 57 -19.18 -16.00 21.80
N PRO A 58 -19.65 -16.20 20.54
CA PRO A 58 -20.58 -15.26 19.92
C PRO A 58 -21.85 -15.00 20.75
N ASN A 59 -22.23 -15.96 21.59
CA ASN A 59 -23.37 -15.87 22.50
C ASN A 59 -23.00 -15.40 23.91
N LYS A 60 -21.72 -15.14 24.20
CA LYS A 60 -21.20 -14.81 25.53
C LYS A 60 -20.46 -13.48 25.57
N TYR A 61 -19.53 -13.25 24.65
CA TYR A 61 -18.63 -12.10 24.64
C TYR A 61 -18.29 -11.66 23.21
N SER A 62 -18.38 -10.36 22.94
CA SER A 62 -17.86 -9.77 21.70
C SER A 62 -16.34 -9.62 21.75
N CYS A 63 -15.72 -9.36 20.59
CA CYS A 63 -14.30 -9.03 20.50
C CYS A 63 -13.97 -7.83 21.40
N GLN A 64 -14.78 -6.78 21.32
CA GLN A 64 -14.64 -5.54 22.08
C GLN A 64 -14.74 -5.79 23.58
N ALA A 65 -15.66 -6.66 24.04
CA ALA A 65 -15.85 -6.95 25.45
C ALA A 65 -14.61 -7.57 26.12
N CYS A 66 -13.79 -8.29 25.36
CA CYS A 66 -12.55 -8.89 25.85
C CYS A 66 -11.31 -8.02 25.59
N HIS A 67 -11.18 -7.46 24.37
CA HIS A 67 -9.97 -6.75 23.94
C HIS A 67 -9.97 -5.25 24.22
N MET A 68 -11.12 -4.67 24.55
CA MET A 68 -11.27 -3.24 24.84
C MET A 68 -11.94 -3.07 26.22
N PRO A 69 -11.15 -2.83 27.28
CA PRO A 69 -11.69 -2.65 28.63
C PRO A 69 -12.80 -1.59 28.66
N GLU A 70 -13.93 -1.94 29.26
CA GLU A 70 -15.06 -1.01 29.42
C GLU A 70 -14.82 -0.09 30.61
N VAL A 71 -15.08 1.20 30.42
CA VAL A 71 -15.19 2.18 31.50
C VAL A 71 -16.64 2.24 31.96
N HIS A 72 -16.86 1.85 33.21
CA HIS A 72 -18.20 1.75 33.78
C HIS A 72 -18.78 3.09 34.25
N GLU A 73 -17.93 4.11 34.48
CA GLU A 73 -18.42 5.45 34.78
C GLU A 73 -18.78 6.26 33.51
N PRO A 74 -19.67 7.27 33.60
CA PRO A 74 -19.92 8.18 32.49
C PRO A 74 -18.67 8.98 32.11
N VAL A 75 -18.19 8.80 30.88
CA VAL A 75 -16.98 9.46 30.36
C VAL A 75 -17.34 10.51 29.32
N ARG A 76 -16.67 11.66 29.36
CA ARG A 76 -16.71 12.64 28.27
C ARG A 76 -15.89 12.12 27.09
N ILE A 77 -16.56 11.70 26.02
CA ILE A 77 -15.92 11.09 24.84
C ILE A 77 -15.55 12.08 23.72
N SER A 78 -15.85 13.37 23.87
CA SER A 78 -15.52 14.41 22.90
C SER A 78 -15.27 15.74 23.61
N SER A 79 -14.26 16.49 23.14
CA SER A 79 -14.02 17.86 23.58
C SER A 79 -15.08 18.84 23.04
N ALA A 80 -15.67 18.54 21.87
CA ALA A 80 -16.63 19.41 21.19
C ALA A 80 -18.09 19.17 21.62
N LEU A 81 -18.46 17.92 21.90
CA LEU A 81 -19.81 17.51 22.31
C LEU A 81 -19.73 16.74 23.63
N GLY A 82 -19.27 17.42 24.67
CA GLY A 82 -18.83 16.83 25.94
C GLY A 82 -19.88 16.21 26.86
N VAL A 83 -20.96 15.66 26.29
CA VAL A 83 -21.98 14.87 26.99
C VAL A 83 -21.35 13.56 27.48
N PRO A 84 -21.33 13.30 28.79
CA PRO A 84 -20.84 12.03 29.32
C PRO A 84 -21.67 10.85 28.79
N ARG A 85 -20.99 9.75 28.44
CA ARG A 85 -21.63 8.50 28.01
C ARG A 85 -21.08 7.34 28.83
N THR A 86 -21.95 6.38 29.16
CA THR A 86 -21.57 5.10 29.77
C THR A 86 -21.22 4.07 28.69
N GLY A 87 -20.43 3.05 29.06
CA GLY A 87 -20.05 1.98 28.15
C GLY A 87 -18.97 2.37 27.15
N LEU A 88 -18.06 3.27 27.53
CA LEU A 88 -16.89 3.58 26.72
C LEU A 88 -15.94 2.39 26.76
N HIS A 89 -15.61 1.84 25.60
CA HIS A 89 -14.51 0.88 25.48
C HIS A 89 -13.19 1.60 25.21
N GLN A 90 -12.17 1.34 26.02
CA GLN A 90 -10.86 1.95 25.90
C GLN A 90 -10.12 1.44 24.66
N HIS A 91 -9.48 2.35 23.92
CA HIS A 91 -8.74 2.06 22.70
C HIS A 91 -7.29 1.63 22.99
N VAL A 92 -7.10 0.84 24.04
CA VAL A 92 -5.77 0.30 24.42
C VAL A 92 -5.45 -1.02 23.72
N PHE A 93 -6.46 -1.70 23.17
CA PHE A 93 -6.38 -2.95 22.38
C PHE A 93 -5.33 -3.94 22.88
N VAL A 94 -5.70 -4.74 23.87
CA VAL A 94 -4.80 -5.79 24.40
C VAL A 94 -4.73 -6.98 23.45
N GLY A 95 -3.56 -7.60 23.36
CA GLY A 95 -3.29 -8.73 22.48
C GLY A 95 -2.13 -9.57 22.97
N GLY A 96 -1.25 -10.02 22.07
CA GLY A 96 -0.14 -10.90 22.42
C GLY A 96 1.27 -10.33 22.25
N ASN A 97 1.45 -9.05 21.90
CA ASN A 97 2.75 -8.54 21.45
C ASN A 97 3.43 -7.59 22.47
N PHE A 98 3.75 -8.11 23.65
CA PHE A 98 4.55 -7.38 24.65
C PHE A 98 6.02 -7.22 24.20
N LEU A 99 6.53 -8.15 23.39
CA LEU A 99 7.90 -8.15 22.90
C LEU A 99 8.20 -6.92 22.04
N LEU A 100 7.38 -6.65 21.02
CA LEU A 100 7.61 -5.51 20.13
C LEU A 100 7.52 -4.18 20.88
N GLN A 101 6.58 -4.04 21.81
CA GLN A 101 6.47 -2.86 22.65
C GLN A 101 7.73 -2.66 23.52
N GLY A 102 8.29 -3.76 24.06
CA GLY A 102 9.56 -3.74 24.78
C GLY A 102 10.76 -3.39 23.89
N MET A 103 10.82 -3.92 22.67
CA MET A 103 11.88 -3.61 21.70
C MET A 103 11.83 -2.16 21.26
N LEU A 104 10.65 -1.65 20.89
CA LEU A 104 10.44 -0.24 20.52
C LEU A 104 10.90 0.69 21.63
N ASN A 105 10.59 0.35 22.89
CA ASN A 105 11.01 1.17 24.03
C ASN A 105 12.52 1.08 24.28
N ARG A 106 13.11 -0.12 24.15
CA ARG A 106 14.55 -0.35 24.38
C ARG A 106 15.43 0.36 23.35
N TYR A 107 15.02 0.34 22.09
CA TYR A 107 15.76 0.92 20.96
C TYR A 107 15.11 2.22 20.49
N ARG A 108 14.44 2.95 21.38
CA ARG A 108 13.60 4.10 21.02
C ARG A 108 14.35 5.22 20.31
N ASP A 109 15.60 5.44 20.67
CA ASP A 109 16.42 6.49 20.06
C ASP A 109 16.82 6.09 18.63
N ASP A 110 17.20 4.82 18.41
CA ASP A 110 17.55 4.28 17.10
C ASP A 110 16.32 4.17 16.16
N LEU A 111 15.14 3.95 16.74
CA LEU A 111 13.88 3.74 16.02
C LEU A 111 13.00 5.00 15.96
N ALA A 112 13.50 6.14 16.44
CA ALA A 112 12.78 7.42 16.49
C ALA A 112 11.35 7.30 17.07
N VAL A 113 11.22 6.60 18.20
CA VAL A 113 9.90 6.31 18.79
C VAL A 113 9.38 7.51 19.56
N ASP A 114 8.35 8.16 19.01
CA ASP A 114 7.68 9.34 19.60
C ASP A 114 6.99 9.06 20.94
N ALA A 115 6.48 7.84 21.12
CA ALA A 115 5.80 7.44 22.36
C ALA A 115 6.73 7.58 23.57
N GLN A 116 6.15 8.01 24.69
CA GLN A 116 6.91 8.15 25.93
C GLN A 116 7.28 6.76 26.46
N PRO A 117 8.45 6.61 27.11
CA PRO A 117 8.89 5.33 27.63
C PRO A 117 7.87 4.66 28.56
N GLN A 118 7.20 5.47 29.39
CA GLN A 118 6.20 5.00 30.35
C GLN A 118 4.94 4.48 29.65
N GLU A 119 4.57 5.01 28.48
CA GLU A 119 3.40 4.56 27.71
C GLU A 119 3.64 3.15 27.18
N LEU A 120 4.80 2.90 26.57
CA LEU A 120 5.17 1.58 26.07
C LEU A 120 5.38 0.56 27.19
N THR A 121 6.00 0.97 28.31
CA THR A 121 6.11 0.10 29.49
C THR A 121 4.74 -0.29 30.04
N SER A 122 3.81 0.67 30.14
CA SER A 122 2.46 0.42 30.64
C SER A 122 1.65 -0.47 29.70
N ALA A 123 1.75 -0.25 28.38
CA ALA A 123 1.13 -1.09 27.38
C ALA A 123 1.65 -2.54 27.42
N ALA A 124 2.98 -2.71 27.58
CA ALA A 124 3.60 -4.03 27.62
C ALA A 124 3.19 -4.78 28.88
N ALA A 125 3.18 -4.10 30.03
CA ALA A 125 2.71 -4.66 31.29
C ALA A 125 1.22 -5.04 31.23
N GLY A 126 0.37 -4.20 30.63
CA GLY A 126 -1.05 -4.49 30.41
C GLY A 126 -1.26 -5.71 29.51
N THR A 127 -0.46 -5.84 28.44
CA THR A 127 -0.47 -7.01 27.55
C THR A 127 -0.09 -8.29 28.30
N LEU A 128 0.98 -8.25 29.11
CA LEU A 128 1.40 -9.40 29.92
C LEU A 128 0.33 -9.79 30.94
N ALA A 129 -0.24 -8.83 31.66
CA ALA A 129 -1.30 -9.08 32.64
C ALA A 129 -2.56 -9.69 31.99
N PHE A 130 -2.93 -9.21 30.79
CA PHE A 130 -4.01 -9.78 30.01
C PHE A 130 -3.72 -11.24 29.61
N LEU A 131 -2.54 -11.52 29.06
CA LEU A 131 -2.16 -12.88 28.66
C LEU A 131 -2.19 -13.84 29.85
N GLN A 132 -1.62 -13.44 30.98
CA GLN A 132 -1.52 -14.26 32.18
C GLN A 132 -2.87 -14.54 32.85
N SER A 133 -3.84 -13.62 32.75
CA SER A 133 -5.11 -13.72 33.45
C SER A 133 -6.28 -14.20 32.58
N GLN A 134 -6.25 -13.93 31.27
CA GLN A 134 -7.39 -14.15 30.36
C GLN A 134 -7.15 -15.19 29.26
N SER A 135 -5.90 -15.66 29.04
CA SER A 135 -5.64 -16.54 27.89
C SER A 135 -5.82 -18.03 28.18
N ALA A 136 -5.23 -18.54 29.27
CA ALA A 136 -5.29 -19.96 29.58
C ALA A 136 -5.25 -20.25 31.08
N ARG A 137 -5.71 -21.44 31.46
CA ARG A 137 -5.52 -22.02 32.79
C ARG A 137 -4.87 -23.39 32.66
N VAL A 138 -3.76 -23.59 33.37
CA VAL A 138 -3.06 -24.89 33.41
C VAL A 138 -3.31 -25.55 34.76
N THR A 139 -3.70 -26.84 34.74
CA THR A 139 -3.94 -27.63 35.95
C THR A 139 -3.24 -28.97 35.84
N ILE A 140 -2.59 -29.41 36.92
CA ILE A 140 -2.04 -30.77 37.05
C ILE A 140 -3.11 -31.66 37.69
N ARG A 141 -3.37 -32.81 37.08
CA ARG A 141 -4.37 -33.81 37.49
C ARG A 141 -3.71 -35.18 37.60
N ASN A 142 -4.37 -36.10 38.32
CA ASN A 142 -3.98 -37.51 38.41
C ASN A 142 -2.48 -37.73 38.69
N LEU A 143 -1.93 -36.95 39.64
CA LEU A 143 -0.52 -37.04 40.01
C LEU A 143 -0.28 -38.31 40.84
N GLU A 144 0.48 -39.24 40.28
CA GLU A 144 0.85 -40.49 40.93
C GLU A 144 2.34 -40.78 40.77
N VAL A 145 2.92 -41.47 41.76
CA VAL A 145 4.28 -42.01 41.69
C VAL A 145 4.19 -43.52 41.89
N ALA A 146 4.53 -44.28 40.86
CA ALA A 146 4.47 -45.74 40.87
C ALA A 146 5.72 -46.33 40.22
N ALA A 147 6.35 -47.30 40.90
CA ALA A 147 7.53 -48.02 40.42
C ALA A 147 8.68 -47.11 39.94
N GLY A 148 8.89 -45.96 40.59
CA GLY A 148 9.94 -45.01 40.23
C GLY A 148 9.58 -44.01 39.12
N ASN A 149 8.37 -44.10 38.56
CA ASN A 149 7.87 -43.16 37.54
C ASN A 149 6.82 -42.23 38.15
N LEU A 150 6.95 -40.94 37.88
CA LEU A 150 5.90 -39.95 38.13
C LEU A 150 5.02 -39.85 36.90
N ARG A 151 3.70 -40.00 37.07
CA ARG A 151 2.70 -39.68 36.05
C ARG A 151 1.86 -38.51 36.51
N ALA A 152 1.61 -37.59 35.58
CA ALA A 152 0.79 -36.42 35.81
C ALA A 152 0.10 -36.05 34.50
N GLU A 153 -1.18 -35.70 34.58
CA GLU A 153 -1.91 -35.13 33.45
C GLU A 153 -1.86 -33.61 33.53
N VAL A 154 -1.34 -32.96 32.48
CA VAL A 154 -1.38 -31.50 32.36
C VAL A 154 -2.57 -31.12 31.50
N PHE A 155 -3.58 -30.49 32.12
CA PHE A 155 -4.74 -29.98 31.40
C PHE A 155 -4.60 -28.48 31.17
N VAL A 156 -4.54 -28.09 29.89
CA VAL A 156 -4.52 -26.71 29.43
C VAL A 156 -5.92 -26.31 28.96
N GLN A 157 -6.54 -25.39 29.70
CA GLN A 157 -7.82 -24.81 29.34
C GLN A 157 -7.60 -23.51 28.57
N ASN A 158 -8.07 -23.44 27.33
CA ASN A 158 -8.17 -22.19 26.58
C ASN A 158 -9.34 -21.34 27.13
N LEU A 159 -9.07 -20.10 27.51
CA LEU A 159 -10.05 -19.14 28.05
C LEU A 159 -10.43 -18.06 27.01
N THR A 160 -10.10 -18.30 25.73
CA THR A 160 -10.42 -17.41 24.62
C THR A 160 -11.47 -18.05 23.71
N GLY A 161 -12.14 -17.23 22.89
CA GLY A 161 -13.10 -17.70 21.89
C GLY A 161 -12.46 -18.22 20.61
N HIS A 162 -11.16 -18.08 20.44
CA HIS A 162 -10.42 -18.48 19.25
C HIS A 162 -9.30 -19.46 19.62
N LYS A 163 -8.45 -19.88 18.68
CA LYS A 163 -7.29 -20.71 19.05
C LYS A 163 -6.30 -19.93 19.93
N LEU A 164 -5.50 -20.66 20.70
CA LEU A 164 -4.40 -20.08 21.48
C LEU A 164 -3.11 -20.83 21.14
N PRO A 165 -2.14 -20.18 20.46
CA PRO A 165 -2.23 -18.85 19.85
C PRO A 165 -3.09 -18.81 18.57
N THR A 166 -3.59 -17.62 18.20
CA THR A 166 -4.30 -17.35 16.92
C THR A 166 -3.61 -16.22 16.15
N ALA A 167 -4.11 -15.92 14.94
CA ALA A 167 -3.65 -14.89 14.02
C ALA A 167 -2.23 -15.15 13.48
N TYR A 168 -1.38 -14.13 13.47
CA TYR A 168 -0.06 -14.15 12.82
C TYR A 168 0.75 -15.43 13.14
N PRO A 169 1.12 -16.24 12.13
CA PRO A 169 1.65 -17.60 12.29
C PRO A 169 3.12 -17.66 12.74
N SER A 170 3.58 -16.69 13.52
CA SER A 170 4.85 -16.74 14.26
C SER A 170 4.67 -16.95 15.76
N ARG A 171 3.42 -16.95 16.23
CA ARG A 171 3.11 -17.04 17.65
C ARG A 171 3.18 -18.49 18.10
N ARG A 172 3.81 -18.71 19.26
CA ARG A 172 3.92 -20.01 19.92
C ARG A 172 3.49 -19.89 21.38
N ALA A 173 2.85 -20.93 21.88
CA ALA A 173 2.66 -21.18 23.30
C ALA A 173 3.10 -22.61 23.59
N TRP A 174 3.70 -22.88 24.75
CA TRP A 174 4.21 -24.21 25.06
C TRP A 174 4.09 -24.51 26.55
N ILE A 175 4.23 -25.78 26.91
CA ILE A 175 4.23 -26.23 28.30
C ILE A 175 5.68 -26.28 28.80
N HIS A 176 5.98 -25.49 29.83
CA HIS A 176 7.20 -25.66 30.64
C HIS A 176 6.85 -26.51 31.85
N PHE A 177 7.39 -27.74 31.92
CA PHE A 177 7.09 -28.70 32.97
C PHE A 177 8.36 -29.06 33.75
N VAL A 178 8.32 -28.91 35.07
CA VAL A 178 9.47 -29.13 35.96
C VAL A 178 9.08 -30.05 37.11
N VAL A 179 9.85 -31.09 37.34
CA VAL A 179 9.78 -31.93 38.54
C VAL A 179 11.01 -31.65 39.40
N ARG A 180 10.78 -31.36 40.68
CA ARG A 180 11.85 -31.14 41.67
C ARG A 180 11.78 -32.18 42.78
N ASP A 181 12.94 -32.57 43.28
CA ASP A 181 13.04 -33.41 44.47
C ASP A 181 12.73 -32.60 45.76
N ARG A 182 12.74 -33.28 46.90
CA ARG A 182 12.51 -32.66 48.22
C ARG A 182 13.54 -31.60 48.62
N HIS A 183 14.71 -31.59 47.98
CA HIS A 183 15.80 -30.64 48.21
C HIS A 183 15.71 -29.45 47.25
N GLY A 184 14.75 -29.46 46.32
CA GLY A 184 14.54 -28.44 45.31
C GLY A 184 15.36 -28.63 44.03
N ASN A 185 16.08 -29.75 43.89
CA ASN A 185 16.85 -30.05 42.69
C ASN A 185 15.90 -30.47 41.56
N THR A 186 16.09 -29.91 40.36
CA THR A 186 15.37 -30.34 39.15
C THR A 186 15.81 -31.75 38.77
N ILE A 187 14.85 -32.68 38.65
CA ILE A 187 15.09 -34.07 38.21
C ILE A 187 14.49 -34.35 36.83
N PHE A 188 13.57 -33.51 36.36
CA PHE A 188 13.03 -33.51 35.01
C PHE A 188 12.62 -32.09 34.64
N GLU A 189 12.96 -31.66 33.43
CA GLU A 189 12.57 -30.34 32.90
C GLU A 189 12.44 -30.37 31.38
N SER A 190 11.22 -30.12 30.90
CA SER A 190 10.86 -30.03 29.48
C SER A 190 10.33 -28.62 29.17
N GLY A 191 10.71 -28.07 28.01
CA GLY A 191 10.22 -26.77 27.53
C GLY A 191 10.82 -25.56 28.24
N ALA A 192 12.03 -25.68 28.79
CA ALA A 192 12.73 -24.55 29.41
C ALA A 192 13.13 -23.49 28.36
N LEU A 193 12.92 -22.22 28.68
CA LEU A 193 13.35 -21.11 27.83
C LEU A 193 14.83 -20.79 28.04
N SER A 194 15.62 -20.90 26.99
CA SER A 194 17.05 -20.57 26.97
C SER A 194 17.30 -19.07 26.88
N ALA A 195 18.50 -18.64 27.24
CA ALA A 195 18.90 -17.23 27.21
C ALA A 195 18.93 -16.63 25.78
N ASP A 196 19.11 -17.47 24.76
CA ASP A 196 19.05 -17.09 23.35
C ASP A 196 17.62 -17.08 22.78
N GLY A 197 16.62 -17.42 23.60
CA GLY A 197 15.22 -17.48 23.22
C GLY A 197 14.76 -18.82 22.65
N SER A 198 15.65 -19.80 22.48
CA SER A 198 15.26 -21.16 22.09
C SER A 198 14.52 -21.87 23.22
N ILE A 199 13.64 -22.81 22.86
CA ILE A 199 12.94 -23.68 23.82
C ILE A 199 13.68 -25.03 23.84
N LYS A 200 14.15 -25.47 25.02
CA LYS A 200 14.80 -26.79 25.16
C LYS A 200 13.83 -27.89 24.72
N GLY A 201 14.31 -28.75 23.81
CA GLY A 201 13.55 -29.84 23.20
C GLY A 201 12.76 -29.43 21.96
N ASN A 202 12.76 -28.15 21.54
CA ASN A 202 12.06 -27.73 20.32
C ASN A 202 12.89 -28.01 19.06
N ASP A 203 12.45 -28.99 18.28
CA ASP A 203 13.03 -29.37 17.00
C ASP A 203 13.10 -28.20 16.02
N ASN A 204 12.11 -27.29 15.98
CA ASN A 204 12.09 -26.18 15.01
C ASN A 204 13.16 -25.12 15.30
N ASP A 205 13.48 -24.91 16.58
CA ASP A 205 14.56 -23.98 16.98
C ASP A 205 15.95 -24.58 16.66
N ALA A 206 16.07 -25.92 16.64
CA ALA A 206 17.31 -26.61 16.29
C ALA A 206 17.48 -26.81 14.76
N ASP A 207 16.38 -27.07 14.05
CA ASP A 207 16.33 -27.28 12.61
C ASP A 207 15.01 -26.73 12.05
N LYS A 208 15.13 -25.70 11.20
CA LYS A 208 13.99 -25.03 10.56
C LYS A 208 13.08 -25.94 9.72
N GLU A 209 13.54 -27.14 9.34
CA GLU A 209 12.76 -28.10 8.56
C GLU A 209 11.97 -29.09 9.42
N ARG A 210 12.20 -29.09 10.74
CA ARG A 210 11.54 -29.96 11.71
C ARG A 210 10.58 -29.17 12.60
N TYR A 211 9.67 -29.89 13.25
CA TYR A 211 8.69 -29.34 14.18
C TYR A 211 8.15 -30.44 15.08
N GLU A 212 7.66 -30.04 16.26
CA GLU A 212 7.08 -30.96 17.23
C GLU A 212 5.74 -31.54 16.74
N PRO A 213 5.49 -32.85 16.92
CA PRO A 213 4.14 -33.39 16.82
C PRO A 213 3.30 -32.97 18.03
N HIS A 214 1.99 -33.19 17.96
CA HIS A 214 1.16 -33.13 19.17
C HIS A 214 1.41 -34.36 20.04
N TYR A 215 1.90 -34.15 21.27
CA TYR A 215 2.19 -35.22 22.21
C TYR A 215 0.97 -35.59 23.05
N ALA A 216 0.54 -36.85 22.96
CA ALA A 216 -0.40 -37.41 23.93
C ALA A 216 0.29 -37.78 25.26
N GLU A 217 1.60 -38.07 25.22
CA GLU A 217 2.42 -38.41 26.38
C GLU A 217 3.85 -37.90 26.16
N ILE A 218 4.44 -37.27 27.17
CA ILE A 218 5.84 -36.83 27.21
C ILE A 218 6.60 -37.74 28.17
N THR A 219 7.63 -38.41 27.66
CA THR A 219 8.42 -39.41 28.42
C THR A 219 9.90 -39.06 28.50
N SER A 220 10.33 -38.00 27.80
CA SER A 220 11.71 -37.53 27.74
C SER A 220 11.75 -36.00 27.95
N ASP A 221 12.84 -35.48 28.52
CA ASP A 221 13.06 -34.04 28.68
C ASP A 221 13.42 -33.34 27.37
N GLU A 222 13.69 -34.11 26.32
CA GLU A 222 13.87 -33.66 24.94
C GLU A 222 12.54 -33.51 24.16
N GLN A 223 11.40 -33.93 24.74
CA GLN A 223 10.08 -33.76 24.15
C GLN A 223 9.38 -32.56 24.78
N VAL A 224 8.74 -31.71 23.98
CA VAL A 224 8.01 -30.53 24.45
C VAL A 224 6.70 -30.36 23.69
N GLU A 225 5.61 -30.10 24.41
CA GLU A 225 4.32 -29.79 23.79
C GLU A 225 4.26 -28.30 23.42
N ILE A 226 4.20 -28.02 22.11
CA ILE A 226 4.15 -26.66 21.55
C ILE A 226 2.88 -26.49 20.71
N TYR A 227 2.15 -25.42 20.99
CA TYR A 227 1.02 -24.92 20.21
C TYR A 227 1.51 -23.80 19.29
N GLU A 228 1.68 -24.12 18.01
CA GLU A 228 2.11 -23.16 16.99
C GLU A 228 1.55 -23.52 15.60
N ALA A 229 1.63 -22.57 14.69
CA ALA A 229 1.30 -22.79 13.28
C ALA A 229 2.58 -23.09 12.50
N ILE A 230 2.67 -24.28 11.90
CA ILE A 230 3.73 -24.65 10.98
C ILE A 230 3.22 -24.53 9.55
N LEU A 231 3.82 -23.63 8.77
CA LEU A 231 3.47 -23.41 7.38
C LEU A 231 4.27 -24.32 6.45
N LYS A 232 3.69 -24.68 5.31
CA LYS A 232 4.35 -25.43 4.26
C LYS A 232 4.30 -24.72 2.92
N ASP A 233 5.35 -24.87 2.13
CA ASP A 233 5.41 -24.40 0.75
C ASP A 233 4.62 -25.32 -0.20
N THR A 234 4.61 -24.98 -1.49
CA THR A 234 3.92 -25.77 -2.53
C THR A 234 4.51 -27.17 -2.73
N ALA A 235 5.74 -27.41 -2.28
CA ALA A 235 6.39 -28.72 -2.30
C ALA A 235 6.17 -29.51 -1.00
N GLY A 236 5.44 -28.94 -0.03
CA GLY A 236 5.17 -29.56 1.26
C GLY A 236 6.27 -29.40 2.30
N ARG A 237 7.30 -28.58 2.05
CA ARG A 237 8.40 -28.32 2.98
C ARG A 237 8.04 -27.21 3.95
N VAL A 238 8.56 -27.26 5.17
CA VAL A 238 8.37 -26.19 6.18
C VAL A 238 8.89 -24.85 5.63
N THR A 239 8.14 -23.77 5.87
CA THR A 239 8.52 -22.42 5.43
C THR A 239 8.14 -21.36 6.46
N THR A 240 8.93 -20.30 6.54
CA THR A 240 8.78 -19.18 7.49
C THR A 240 8.72 -17.81 6.78
N GLY A 241 8.44 -17.80 5.48
CA GLY A 241 8.55 -16.60 4.63
C GLY A 241 7.57 -15.48 5.01
N LEU A 242 8.12 -14.37 5.51
CA LEU A 242 7.47 -13.06 5.57
C LEU A 242 7.43 -12.46 4.16
N LEU A 243 6.24 -12.27 3.60
CA LEU A 243 6.08 -11.49 2.36
C LEU A 243 6.25 -10.01 2.69
N ALA A 244 7.16 -9.33 2.01
CA ALA A 244 7.34 -7.88 2.14
C ALA A 244 6.06 -7.15 1.68
N HIS A 245 5.51 -6.29 2.55
CA HIS A 245 4.45 -5.36 2.19
C HIS A 245 5.08 -4.13 1.54
N VAL A 246 5.06 -4.08 0.21
CA VAL A 246 5.53 -2.92 -0.56
C VAL A 246 4.31 -2.15 -1.07
N PHE A 247 4.13 -0.91 -0.62
CA PHE A 247 3.14 0.01 -1.17
C PHE A 247 3.80 0.87 -2.24
N VAL A 248 3.42 0.63 -3.49
CA VAL A 248 3.87 1.42 -4.65
C VAL A 248 2.82 2.47 -5.02
N GLY A 249 3.26 3.59 -5.55
CA GLY A 249 2.40 4.71 -5.93
C GLY A 249 2.78 5.29 -7.29
N GLY A 250 2.61 6.60 -7.44
CA GLY A 250 2.99 7.33 -8.67
C GLY A 250 4.11 8.34 -8.49
N ASN A 251 4.72 8.49 -7.31
CA ASN A 251 5.61 9.62 -7.03
C ASN A 251 7.07 9.21 -6.78
N PHE A 252 7.74 8.79 -7.84
CA PHE A 252 9.19 8.53 -7.83
C PHE A 252 10.01 9.82 -7.69
N LEU A 253 9.50 10.96 -8.18
CA LEU A 253 10.19 12.25 -8.13
C LEU A 253 10.39 12.74 -6.69
N LEU A 254 9.35 12.75 -5.85
CA LEU A 254 9.50 13.16 -4.45
C LEU A 254 10.40 12.21 -3.67
N GLN A 255 10.37 10.90 -3.94
CA GLN A 255 11.28 9.95 -3.30
C GLN A 255 12.74 10.23 -3.70
N GLY A 256 12.99 10.54 -4.98
CA GLY A 256 14.30 10.99 -5.45
C GLY A 256 14.74 12.32 -4.85
N MET A 257 13.81 13.29 -4.72
CA MET A 257 14.09 14.60 -4.15
C MET A 257 14.42 14.52 -2.67
N LEU A 258 13.62 13.77 -1.90
CA LEU A 258 13.89 13.48 -0.49
C LEU A 258 15.27 12.84 -0.30
N ASN A 259 15.65 11.92 -1.19
CA ASN A 259 16.95 11.26 -1.09
C ASN A 259 18.11 12.20 -1.46
N ARG A 260 17.98 12.96 -2.56
CA ARG A 260 19.01 13.88 -3.04
C ARG A 260 19.26 15.04 -2.07
N TYR A 261 18.20 15.55 -1.46
CA TYR A 261 18.22 16.71 -0.55
C TYR A 261 18.02 16.32 0.91
N ARG A 262 18.40 15.09 1.27
CA ARG A 262 18.11 14.50 2.58
C ARG A 262 18.64 15.31 3.76
N ASP A 263 19.79 15.95 3.61
CA ASP A 263 20.41 16.75 4.68
C ASP A 263 19.65 18.07 4.91
N ASP A 264 19.21 18.74 3.83
CA ASP A 264 18.40 19.97 3.91
C ASP A 264 16.97 19.67 4.39
N LEU A 265 16.42 18.53 3.97
CA LEU A 265 15.06 18.10 4.29
C LEU A 265 14.96 17.29 5.60
N ALA A 266 16.08 17.07 6.30
CA ALA A 266 16.16 16.26 7.52
C ALA A 266 15.45 14.89 7.39
N VAL A 267 15.77 14.16 6.32
CA VAL A 267 15.11 12.88 6.01
C VAL A 267 15.73 11.74 6.82
N ASP A 268 14.95 11.18 7.74
CA ASP A 268 15.35 10.07 8.61
C ASP A 268 15.54 8.74 7.87
N ALA A 269 14.78 8.52 6.79
CA ALA A 269 14.87 7.30 5.99
C ALA A 269 16.26 7.10 5.39
N GLN A 270 16.70 5.84 5.31
CA GLN A 270 18.00 5.50 4.74
C GLN A 270 18.00 5.72 3.22
N PRO A 271 19.13 6.12 2.61
CA PRO A 271 19.18 6.36 1.17
C PRO A 271 18.73 5.16 0.33
N GLN A 272 19.11 3.95 0.77
CA GLN A 272 18.77 2.71 0.08
C GLN A 272 17.27 2.42 0.13
N GLU A 273 16.57 2.83 1.18
CA GLU A 273 15.11 2.65 1.30
C GLU A 273 14.38 3.52 0.28
N LEU A 274 14.74 4.80 0.18
CA LEU A 274 14.15 5.71 -0.81
C LEU A 274 14.51 5.33 -2.24
N THR A 275 15.75 4.87 -2.49
CA THR A 275 16.14 4.35 -3.81
C THR A 275 15.34 3.09 -4.17
N SER A 276 15.16 2.17 -3.22
CA SER A 276 14.38 0.94 -3.46
C SER A 276 12.90 1.24 -3.68
N ALA A 277 12.32 2.17 -2.92
CA ALA A 277 10.94 2.62 -3.10
C ALA A 277 10.73 3.30 -4.47
N ALA A 278 11.69 4.12 -4.92
CA ALA A 278 11.63 4.81 -6.21
C ALA A 278 11.72 3.80 -7.35
N ALA A 279 12.65 2.84 -7.26
CA ALA A 279 12.79 1.77 -8.23
C ALA A 279 11.53 0.89 -8.29
N GLY A 280 10.95 0.53 -7.14
CA GLY A 280 9.70 -0.23 -7.08
C GLY A 280 8.51 0.53 -7.70
N THR A 281 8.44 1.85 -7.45
CA THR A 281 7.44 2.74 -8.06
C THR A 281 7.60 2.80 -9.58
N LEU A 282 8.83 2.97 -10.09
CA LEU A 282 9.10 2.99 -11.53
C LEU A 282 8.76 1.65 -12.20
N ALA A 283 9.17 0.53 -11.60
CA ALA A 283 8.88 -0.81 -12.12
C ALA A 283 7.37 -1.09 -12.16
N PHE A 284 6.62 -0.65 -11.13
CA PHE A 284 5.16 -0.74 -11.12
C PHE A 284 4.54 0.11 -12.23
N LEU A 285 4.95 1.38 -12.34
CA LEU A 285 4.45 2.30 -13.37
C LEU A 285 4.67 1.74 -14.78
N GLN A 286 5.85 1.21 -15.06
CA GLN A 286 6.26 0.67 -16.36
C GLN A 286 5.62 -0.69 -16.71
N SER A 287 5.21 -1.49 -15.72
CA SER A 287 4.71 -2.84 -15.97
C SER A 287 3.20 -3.03 -15.78
N GLN A 288 2.56 -2.18 -14.96
CA GLN A 288 1.17 -2.36 -14.54
C GLN A 288 0.24 -1.19 -14.87
N SER A 289 0.73 -0.06 -15.40
CA SER A 289 -0.12 1.13 -15.56
C SER A 289 -0.81 1.21 -16.92
N ALA A 290 -0.08 0.99 -18.01
CA ALA A 290 -0.60 1.21 -19.36
C ALA A 290 0.02 0.30 -20.40
N ARG A 291 -0.60 0.24 -21.59
CA ARG A 291 -0.01 -0.30 -22.83
C ARG A 291 -0.22 0.69 -23.96
N VAL A 292 0.73 0.75 -24.87
CA VAL A 292 0.63 1.51 -26.11
C VAL A 292 0.70 0.55 -27.28
N THR A 293 -0.11 0.77 -28.32
CA THR A 293 -0.02 0.04 -29.59
C THR A 293 -0.18 1.00 -30.75
N ILE A 294 0.65 0.88 -31.78
CA ILE A 294 0.48 1.57 -33.06
C ILE A 294 -0.34 0.66 -33.99
N ARG A 295 -1.38 1.21 -34.61
CA ARG A 295 -2.30 0.52 -35.53
C ARG A 295 -2.41 1.32 -36.83
N ASN A 296 -2.83 0.64 -37.89
CA ASN A 296 -3.15 1.26 -39.18
C ASN A 296 -2.08 2.25 -39.67
N LEU A 297 -0.81 1.84 -39.55
CA LEU A 297 0.31 2.62 -40.07
C LEU A 297 0.31 2.51 -41.60
N GLU A 298 0.07 3.62 -42.27
CA GLU A 298 -0.05 3.68 -43.73
C GLU A 298 0.63 4.94 -44.26
N VAL A 299 1.26 4.83 -45.43
CA VAL A 299 1.86 5.97 -46.14
C VAL A 299 1.21 6.10 -47.50
N ALA A 300 0.52 7.21 -47.74
CA ALA A 300 -0.14 7.47 -49.01
C ALA A 300 -0.01 8.94 -49.41
N ALA A 301 0.39 9.17 -50.67
CA ALA A 301 0.45 10.50 -51.29
C ALA A 301 1.23 11.56 -50.46
N GLY A 302 2.37 11.19 -49.87
CA GLY A 302 3.20 12.10 -49.09
C GLY A 302 2.66 12.40 -47.68
N ASN A 303 1.76 11.55 -47.18
CA ASN A 303 1.20 11.65 -45.83
C ASN A 303 1.25 10.28 -45.13
N LEU A 304 1.84 10.26 -43.94
CA LEU A 304 1.85 9.12 -43.03
C LEU A 304 0.65 9.23 -42.10
N ARG A 305 -0.12 8.14 -41.98
CA ARG A 305 -1.20 8.00 -41.01
C ARG A 305 -0.87 6.88 -40.04
N ALA A 306 -1.13 7.11 -38.77
CA ALA A 306 -0.98 6.10 -37.72
C ALA A 306 -2.04 6.33 -36.64
N GLU A 307 -2.49 5.25 -36.00
CA GLU A 307 -3.37 5.34 -34.84
C GLU A 307 -2.63 4.82 -33.61
N VAL A 308 -2.54 5.66 -32.58
CA VAL A 308 -1.90 5.30 -31.31
C VAL A 308 -2.99 5.00 -30.30
N PHE A 309 -3.11 3.73 -29.91
CA PHE A 309 -4.02 3.32 -28.85
C PHE A 309 -3.29 3.27 -27.51
N VAL A 310 -3.78 4.02 -26.55
CA VAL A 310 -3.30 4.02 -25.16
C VAL A 310 -4.31 3.31 -24.28
N GLN A 311 -3.93 2.16 -23.74
CA GLN A 311 -4.76 1.36 -22.85
C GLN A 311 -4.41 1.65 -21.38
N ASN A 312 -5.41 1.93 -20.55
CA ASN A 312 -5.27 1.99 -19.10
C ASN A 312 -5.47 0.59 -18.50
N LEU A 313 -4.48 0.11 -17.75
CA LEU A 313 -4.52 -1.20 -17.08
C LEU A 313 -4.96 -1.12 -15.61
N THR A 314 -5.18 0.10 -15.09
CA THR A 314 -5.54 0.35 -13.69
C THR A 314 -7.05 0.36 -13.48
N GLY A 315 -7.48 0.21 -12.21
CA GLY A 315 -8.89 0.29 -11.81
C GLY A 315 -9.42 1.71 -11.57
N HIS A 316 -8.65 2.76 -11.92
CA HIS A 316 -8.99 4.17 -11.73
C HIS A 316 -8.56 4.99 -12.96
N LYS A 317 -8.84 6.31 -12.99
CA LYS A 317 -8.32 7.18 -14.05
C LYS A 317 -6.78 7.12 -14.09
N LEU A 318 -6.15 7.24 -15.26
CA LEU A 318 -4.68 7.32 -15.38
C LEU A 318 -4.29 8.67 -16.02
N PRO A 319 -3.54 9.52 -15.31
CA PRO A 319 -3.08 9.38 -13.92
C PRO A 319 -4.14 9.72 -12.85
N THR A 320 -4.25 8.94 -11.77
CA THR A 320 -5.21 9.20 -10.67
C THR A 320 -4.67 10.17 -9.60
N ALA A 321 -5.55 10.57 -8.69
CA ALA A 321 -5.31 11.35 -7.49
C ALA A 321 -4.90 12.81 -7.76
N TYR A 322 -3.75 13.24 -7.24
CA TYR A 322 -3.35 14.65 -7.19
C TYR A 322 -3.25 15.25 -8.61
N PRO A 323 -3.87 16.41 -8.88
CA PRO A 323 -4.06 16.95 -10.24
C PRO A 323 -2.77 17.45 -10.91
N SER A 324 -1.64 17.52 -10.20
CA SER A 324 -0.35 17.84 -10.84
C SER A 324 0.19 16.76 -11.77
N ARG A 325 -0.42 15.58 -11.74
CA ARG A 325 0.02 14.43 -12.53
C ARG A 325 -0.51 14.53 -13.94
N ARG A 326 0.36 14.30 -14.91
CA ARG A 326 0.01 14.19 -16.33
C ARG A 326 0.67 12.99 -16.98
N ALA A 327 0.00 12.43 -17.96
CA ALA A 327 0.60 11.50 -18.92
C ALA A 327 0.41 12.07 -20.33
N TRP A 328 1.31 11.78 -21.26
CA TRP A 328 1.22 12.31 -22.62
C TRP A 328 1.87 11.37 -23.62
N ILE A 329 1.52 11.52 -24.90
CA ILE A 329 2.14 10.78 -25.99
C ILE A 329 3.34 11.57 -26.51
N HIS A 330 4.53 10.97 -26.45
CA HIS A 330 5.68 11.38 -27.22
C HIS A 330 5.70 10.56 -28.51
N PHE A 331 5.67 11.23 -29.67
CA PHE A 331 5.54 10.58 -30.97
C PHE A 331 6.63 11.04 -31.93
N VAL A 332 7.39 10.10 -32.49
CA VAL A 332 8.53 10.37 -33.37
C VAL A 332 8.37 9.60 -34.67
N VAL A 333 8.65 10.27 -35.79
CA VAL A 333 8.77 9.63 -37.11
C VAL A 333 10.16 9.89 -37.68
N ARG A 334 10.84 8.82 -38.10
CA ARG A 334 12.15 8.85 -38.75
C ARG A 334 12.07 8.29 -40.17
N ASP A 335 12.83 8.88 -41.08
CA ASP A 335 12.98 8.37 -42.45
C ASP A 335 13.95 7.17 -42.54
N ARG A 336 14.17 6.64 -43.75
CA ARG A 336 15.10 5.51 -43.99
C ARG A 336 16.56 5.78 -43.58
N HIS A 337 16.94 7.04 -43.44
CA HIS A 337 18.28 7.46 -43.06
C HIS A 337 18.39 7.73 -41.55
N GLY A 338 17.28 7.59 -40.81
CA GLY A 338 17.20 7.85 -39.38
C GLY A 338 16.95 9.33 -39.04
N ASN A 339 16.72 10.19 -40.03
CA ASN A 339 16.42 11.61 -39.77
C ASN A 339 15.02 11.74 -39.19
N THR A 340 14.89 12.48 -38.08
CA THR A 340 13.58 12.85 -37.53
C THR A 340 12.87 13.80 -38.49
N ILE A 341 11.69 13.42 -38.96
CA ILE A 341 10.83 14.25 -39.82
C ILE A 341 9.61 14.81 -39.07
N PHE A 342 9.27 14.22 -37.93
CA PHE A 342 8.23 14.68 -37.02
C PHE A 342 8.57 14.26 -35.59
N GLU A 343 8.36 15.15 -34.62
CA GLU A 343 8.54 14.88 -33.19
C GLU A 343 7.63 15.80 -32.37
N SER A 344 6.63 15.22 -31.69
CA SER A 344 5.75 15.94 -30.76
C SER A 344 5.85 15.37 -29.34
N GLY A 345 5.76 16.24 -28.33
CA GLY A 345 5.72 15.83 -26.93
C GLY A 345 7.08 15.46 -26.31
N ALA A 346 8.20 15.92 -26.88
CA ALA A 346 9.53 15.67 -26.31
C ALA A 346 9.69 16.35 -24.94
N LEU A 347 10.25 15.63 -23.96
CA LEU A 347 10.56 16.20 -22.64
C LEU A 347 11.83 17.05 -22.74
N SER A 348 11.71 18.34 -22.43
CA SER A 348 12.82 19.29 -22.41
C SER A 348 13.69 19.14 -21.16
N ALA A 349 14.93 19.63 -21.24
CA ALA A 349 15.87 19.59 -20.13
C ALA A 349 15.43 20.39 -18.89
N ASP A 350 14.48 21.32 -19.01
CA ASP A 350 13.87 22.08 -17.91
C ASP A 350 12.58 21.42 -17.36
N GLY A 351 12.19 20.25 -17.87
CA GLY A 351 11.00 19.51 -17.45
C GLY A 351 9.70 19.94 -18.13
N SER A 352 9.76 20.93 -19.05
CA SER A 352 8.64 21.29 -19.93
C SER A 352 8.45 20.26 -21.06
N ILE A 353 7.27 20.21 -21.64
CA ILE A 353 6.97 19.39 -22.82
C ILE A 353 6.98 20.28 -24.07
N LYS A 354 7.79 19.93 -25.08
CA LYS A 354 7.81 20.65 -26.36
C LYS A 354 6.44 20.53 -27.05
N GLY A 355 5.88 21.68 -27.45
CA GLY A 355 4.55 21.77 -28.06
C GLY A 355 3.39 21.87 -27.05
N ASN A 356 3.65 21.90 -25.74
CA ASN A 356 2.58 22.05 -24.74
C ASN A 356 2.24 23.53 -24.48
N ASP A 357 1.04 23.94 -24.88
CA ASP A 357 0.50 25.27 -24.65
C ASP A 357 0.54 25.70 -23.17
N ASN A 358 0.23 24.79 -22.24
CA ASN A 358 0.23 25.14 -20.81
C ASN A 358 1.62 25.45 -20.31
N ASP A 359 2.64 24.71 -20.76
CA ASP A 359 4.04 24.92 -20.35
C ASP A 359 4.63 26.20 -20.98
N ALA A 360 4.14 26.62 -22.15
CA ALA A 360 4.51 27.88 -22.79
C ALA A 360 3.79 29.10 -22.18
N ASP A 361 2.48 28.98 -21.92
CA ASP A 361 1.64 30.02 -21.31
C ASP A 361 0.71 29.43 -20.24
N LYS A 362 0.84 29.93 -19.00
CA LYS A 362 0.08 29.45 -17.84
C LYS A 362 -1.44 29.62 -17.97
N GLU A 363 -1.91 30.47 -18.88
CA GLU A 363 -3.33 30.72 -19.11
C GLU A 363 -3.94 29.81 -20.19
N ARG A 364 -3.10 29.08 -20.93
CA ARG A 364 -3.51 28.15 -22.00
C ARG A 364 -3.35 26.70 -21.56
N TYR A 365 -3.89 25.77 -22.34
CA TYR A 365 -3.74 24.34 -22.15
C TYR A 365 -4.06 23.60 -23.45
N GLU A 366 -3.47 22.40 -23.62
CA GLU A 366 -3.79 21.54 -24.77
C GLU A 366 -5.25 21.06 -24.68
N PRO A 367 -6.05 21.10 -25.77
CA PRO A 367 -7.33 20.41 -25.84
C PRO A 367 -7.13 18.88 -25.79
N HIS A 368 -8.21 18.12 -25.92
CA HIS A 368 -8.11 16.70 -26.27
C HIS A 368 -8.15 16.56 -27.80
N TYR A 369 -7.17 15.89 -28.39
CA TYR A 369 -7.02 15.73 -29.84
C TYR A 369 -7.56 14.39 -30.32
N ALA A 370 -8.52 14.44 -31.26
CA ALA A 370 -8.91 13.28 -32.05
C ALA A 370 -7.92 12.98 -33.19
N GLU A 371 -7.19 13.99 -33.65
CA GLU A 371 -6.17 13.90 -34.69
C GLU A 371 -5.08 14.95 -34.46
N ILE A 372 -3.81 14.53 -34.53
CA ILE A 372 -2.61 15.37 -34.46
C ILE A 372 -2.02 15.48 -35.87
N THR A 373 -1.78 16.72 -36.30
CA THR A 373 -1.30 17.05 -37.65
C THR A 373 -0.06 17.95 -37.66
N SER A 374 0.36 18.44 -36.50
CA SER A 374 1.52 19.30 -36.31
C SER A 374 2.31 18.87 -35.08
N ASP A 375 3.61 19.11 -35.09
CA ASP A 375 4.54 18.89 -33.98
C ASP A 375 4.31 19.83 -32.79
N GLU A 376 3.53 20.89 -32.99
CA GLU A 376 3.06 21.81 -31.95
C GLU A 376 1.76 21.34 -31.27
N GLN A 377 1.28 20.13 -31.55
CA GLN A 377 0.11 19.53 -30.91
C GLN A 377 0.53 18.29 -30.11
N VAL A 378 0.15 18.23 -28.83
CA VAL A 378 0.52 17.12 -27.95
C VAL A 378 -0.71 16.58 -27.24
N GLU A 379 -0.99 15.28 -27.38
CA GLU A 379 -2.04 14.65 -26.58
C GLU A 379 -1.56 14.48 -25.13
N ILE A 380 -2.11 15.30 -24.23
CA ILE A 380 -1.84 15.26 -22.79
C ILE A 380 -3.10 14.86 -22.04
N TYR A 381 -2.99 13.77 -21.28
CA TYR A 381 -3.97 13.26 -20.33
C TYR A 381 -3.73 13.88 -18.95
N GLU A 382 -4.51 14.91 -18.62
CA GLU A 382 -4.32 15.70 -17.41
C GLU A 382 -5.61 16.34 -16.89
N ALA A 383 -5.52 16.90 -15.68
CA ALA A 383 -6.56 17.74 -15.12
C ALA A 383 -6.15 19.22 -15.22
N ILE A 384 -6.96 20.03 -15.88
CA ILE A 384 -6.81 21.49 -15.92
C ILE A 384 -7.93 22.10 -15.06
N LEU A 385 -7.57 22.78 -13.98
CA LEU A 385 -8.51 23.38 -13.04
C LEU A 385 -8.84 24.82 -13.43
N LYS A 386 -10.04 25.28 -13.07
CA LYS A 386 -10.44 26.70 -13.14
C LYS A 386 -10.71 27.33 -11.79
N ASP A 387 -10.35 28.60 -11.69
CA ASP A 387 -10.75 29.48 -10.59
C ASP A 387 -12.19 30.02 -10.76
N THR A 388 -12.64 30.84 -9.81
CA THR A 388 -13.96 31.49 -9.84
C THR A 388 -14.18 32.44 -11.02
N ALA A 389 -13.11 32.92 -11.66
CA ALA A 389 -13.16 33.73 -12.86
C ALA A 389 -13.10 32.88 -14.15
N GLY A 390 -13.03 31.56 -14.03
CA GLY A 390 -12.94 30.64 -15.16
C GLY A 390 -11.53 30.49 -15.74
N ARG A 391 -10.50 31.03 -15.09
CA ARG A 391 -9.11 31.00 -15.58
C ARG A 391 -8.39 29.75 -15.10
N VAL A 392 -7.41 29.27 -15.87
CA VAL A 392 -6.53 28.17 -15.50
C VAL A 392 -5.86 28.46 -14.15
N THR A 393 -5.85 27.47 -13.25
CA THR A 393 -5.19 27.59 -11.96
C THR A 393 -4.56 26.27 -11.51
N THR A 394 -3.44 26.37 -10.81
CA THR A 394 -2.84 25.27 -10.04
C THR A 394 -3.10 25.43 -8.53
N GLY A 395 -3.79 26.49 -8.12
CA GLY A 395 -4.14 26.75 -6.72
C GLY A 395 -5.35 25.94 -6.29
N LEU A 396 -5.14 24.87 -5.52
CA LEU A 396 -6.22 23.97 -5.09
C LEU A 396 -7.33 24.67 -4.30
N LEU A 397 -7.00 25.64 -3.46
CA LEU A 397 -7.99 26.41 -2.69
C LEU A 397 -8.76 27.43 -3.55
N ALA A 398 -8.27 27.76 -4.75
CA ALA A 398 -8.93 28.65 -5.69
C ALA A 398 -9.78 27.88 -6.72
N ALA A 399 -9.54 26.58 -6.89
CA ALA A 399 -10.19 25.76 -7.90
C ALA A 399 -11.66 25.51 -7.54
N ILE A 400 -12.55 25.74 -8.50
CA ILE A 400 -14.00 25.46 -8.37
C ILE A 400 -14.51 24.41 -9.36
N GLY A 401 -13.61 23.83 -10.16
CA GLY A 401 -13.93 22.77 -11.11
C GLY A 401 -12.84 22.59 -12.16
N TYR A 402 -13.16 21.79 -13.18
CA TYR A 402 -12.28 21.49 -14.29
C TYR A 402 -12.64 22.31 -15.54
N LEU A 403 -11.63 22.71 -16.30
CA LEU A 403 -11.72 23.11 -17.72
C LEU A 403 -11.58 21.88 -18.61
N LYS A 404 -10.69 20.95 -18.22
CA LYS A 404 -10.41 19.68 -18.88
C LYS A 404 -10.09 18.63 -17.83
N ASP A 405 -10.65 17.43 -17.99
CA ASP A 405 -10.24 16.19 -17.31
C ASP A 405 -10.44 15.03 -18.29
N ASN A 406 -9.43 14.81 -19.12
CA ASN A 406 -9.36 13.72 -20.09
C ASN A 406 -8.45 12.57 -19.61
N ARG A 407 -8.22 12.44 -18.31
CA ARG A 407 -7.37 11.36 -17.78
C ARG A 407 -7.97 10.00 -18.14
N LEU A 408 -7.15 9.10 -18.68
CA LEU A 408 -7.57 7.84 -19.29
C LEU A 408 -8.48 7.03 -18.36
N LEU A 409 -9.62 6.55 -18.88
CA LEU A 409 -10.62 5.86 -18.06
C LEU A 409 -10.25 4.40 -17.81
N PRO A 410 -10.58 3.83 -16.64
CA PRO A 410 -10.44 2.39 -16.42
C PRO A 410 -11.48 1.61 -17.24
N THR A 411 -11.23 0.31 -17.45
CA THR A 411 -12.21 -0.57 -18.09
C THR A 411 -13.54 -0.56 -17.33
N GLY A 412 -14.65 -0.49 -18.07
CA GLY A 412 -16.00 -0.45 -17.49
C GLY A 412 -16.50 0.92 -17.04
N PHE A 413 -15.70 1.98 -17.15
CA PHE A 413 -16.15 3.34 -16.82
C PHE A 413 -17.15 3.87 -17.86
N ASP A 414 -18.35 4.22 -17.43
CA ASP A 414 -19.38 4.80 -18.29
C ASP A 414 -19.46 6.32 -18.13
N LYS A 415 -19.08 7.05 -19.19
CA LYS A 415 -19.10 8.52 -19.24
C LYS A 415 -20.49 9.10 -18.94
N LYS A 416 -21.57 8.40 -19.28
CA LYS A 416 -22.94 8.91 -19.19
C LYS A 416 -23.53 8.81 -17.79
N THR A 417 -23.13 7.79 -17.04
CA THR A 417 -23.64 7.49 -15.70
C THR A 417 -22.70 7.91 -14.59
N ALA A 418 -21.46 8.31 -14.94
CA ALA A 418 -20.50 8.87 -14.00
C ALA A 418 -21.07 10.08 -13.25
N ASP A 419 -20.85 10.10 -11.94
CA ASP A 419 -21.18 11.27 -11.12
C ASP A 419 -20.39 12.49 -11.60
N LYS A 420 -20.95 13.69 -11.41
CA LYS A 420 -20.36 14.96 -11.85
C LYS A 420 -18.96 15.17 -11.30
N ASP A 421 -18.68 14.68 -10.09
CA ASP A 421 -17.39 14.85 -9.43
C ASP A 421 -16.26 14.01 -10.06
N ILE A 422 -16.62 13.00 -10.85
CA ILE A 422 -15.68 12.09 -11.54
C ILE A 422 -15.82 12.09 -13.06
N ALA A 423 -16.75 12.90 -13.60
CA ALA A 423 -17.05 12.94 -15.03
C ALA A 423 -15.81 13.31 -15.87
N VAL A 424 -15.89 12.99 -17.16
CA VAL A 424 -14.95 13.51 -18.16
C VAL A 424 -15.35 14.94 -18.47
N VAL A 425 -14.38 15.85 -18.52
CA VAL A 425 -14.62 17.28 -18.77
C VAL A 425 -13.78 17.73 -19.97
N GLY A 426 -14.37 18.51 -20.86
CA GLY A 426 -13.75 18.93 -22.13
C GLY A 426 -14.13 18.01 -23.29
N GLU A 427 -13.41 18.12 -24.39
CA GLU A 427 -13.72 17.49 -25.68
C GLU A 427 -13.73 15.95 -25.60
N ALA A 428 -12.93 15.37 -24.70
CA ALA A 428 -12.90 13.92 -24.44
C ALA A 428 -14.25 13.34 -23.97
N ALA A 429 -15.15 14.17 -23.42
CA ALA A 429 -16.47 13.72 -22.99
C ALA A 429 -17.30 13.19 -24.17
N ASP A 430 -17.19 13.85 -25.32
CA ASP A 430 -17.93 13.55 -26.54
C ASP A 430 -17.11 12.77 -27.59
N GLU A 431 -15.79 12.65 -27.41
CA GLU A 431 -14.92 11.90 -28.32
C GLU A 431 -15.29 10.40 -28.34
N PRO A 432 -15.68 9.84 -29.52
CA PRO A 432 -16.04 8.43 -29.65
C PRO A 432 -14.89 7.46 -29.40
N ASN A 433 -13.65 7.87 -29.66
CA ASN A 433 -12.46 7.04 -29.48
C ASN A 433 -11.90 7.08 -28.06
N PHE A 434 -12.32 8.04 -27.24
CA PHE A 434 -12.02 8.13 -25.82
C PHE A 434 -13.06 7.33 -25.02
N THR A 435 -12.70 6.10 -24.64
CA THR A 435 -13.65 5.12 -24.10
C THR A 435 -13.17 4.49 -22.80
N ALA A 436 -14.00 3.62 -22.22
CA ALA A 436 -13.61 2.84 -21.07
C ALA A 436 -12.37 1.97 -21.39
N GLY A 437 -11.30 2.13 -20.61
CA GLY A 437 -10.08 1.36 -20.74
C GLY A 437 -9.04 1.93 -21.70
N GLY A 438 -9.32 3.02 -22.43
CA GLY A 438 -8.30 3.63 -23.28
C GLY A 438 -8.78 4.69 -24.25
N ASP A 439 -7.84 5.18 -25.03
CA ASP A 439 -8.02 6.25 -26.02
C ASP A 439 -7.27 5.91 -27.32
N LEU A 440 -7.82 6.32 -28.47
CA LEU A 440 -7.22 6.12 -29.80
C LEU A 440 -7.02 7.47 -30.47
N VAL A 441 -5.76 7.91 -30.54
CA VAL A 441 -5.37 9.19 -31.13
C VAL A 441 -4.83 8.95 -32.54
N ARG A 442 -5.31 9.70 -33.52
CA ARG A 442 -4.81 9.62 -34.89
C ARG A 442 -3.68 10.61 -35.13
N TYR A 443 -2.67 10.20 -35.88
CA TYR A 443 -1.61 11.06 -36.38
C TYR A 443 -1.71 11.11 -37.90
N SER A 444 -1.69 12.30 -38.48
CA SER A 444 -1.65 12.52 -39.93
C SER A 444 -0.54 13.51 -40.26
N ILE A 445 0.60 12.98 -40.68
CA ILE A 445 1.87 13.70 -40.76
C ILE A 445 2.31 13.81 -42.23
N SER A 446 2.58 15.04 -42.68
CA SER A 446 3.19 15.22 -44.01
C SER A 446 4.62 14.68 -44.00
N THR A 447 4.92 13.76 -44.93
CA THR A 447 6.28 13.22 -45.09
C THR A 447 7.15 14.13 -45.95
N GLY A 448 6.59 15.17 -46.57
CA GLY A 448 7.30 16.04 -47.51
C GLY A 448 8.02 15.23 -48.59
N ASN A 449 9.33 15.46 -48.73
CA ASN A 449 10.21 14.72 -49.65
C ASN A 449 10.97 13.57 -48.97
N ALA A 450 10.67 13.25 -47.71
CA ALA A 450 11.33 12.16 -47.02
C ALA A 450 10.90 10.82 -47.61
N GLU A 451 11.83 9.87 -47.65
CA GLU A 451 11.58 8.54 -48.23
C GLU A 451 11.53 7.47 -47.15
N GLY A 452 10.51 6.60 -47.24
CA GLY A 452 10.37 5.44 -46.37
C GLY A 452 11.41 4.35 -46.66
N PRO A 453 11.51 3.27 -45.85
CA PRO A 453 10.57 2.96 -44.79
C PRO A 453 10.64 3.98 -43.65
N PHE A 454 9.49 4.35 -43.13
CA PHE A 454 9.39 5.25 -41.98
C PHE A 454 9.35 4.42 -40.71
N HIS A 455 10.22 4.75 -39.77
CA HIS A 455 10.19 4.19 -38.42
C HIS A 455 9.38 5.13 -37.53
N VAL A 456 8.40 4.58 -36.82
CA VAL A 456 7.48 5.31 -35.94
C VAL A 456 7.63 4.81 -34.52
N GLU A 457 7.84 5.73 -33.58
CA GLU A 457 7.92 5.47 -32.15
C GLU A 457 6.79 6.22 -31.43
N ALA A 458 6.04 5.51 -30.57
CA ALA A 458 5.05 6.11 -29.70
C ALA A 458 5.32 5.68 -28.25
N GLU A 459 5.53 6.66 -27.38
CA GLU A 459 5.80 6.45 -25.96
C GLU A 459 4.75 7.18 -25.12
N LEU A 460 4.13 6.47 -24.18
CA LEU A 460 3.31 7.11 -23.15
C LEU A 460 4.22 7.52 -22.00
N TRP A 461 4.45 8.81 -21.84
CA TRP A 461 5.21 9.39 -20.75
C TRP A 461 4.32 9.76 -19.57
N TYR A 462 4.92 9.87 -18.39
CA TYR A 462 4.26 10.25 -17.15
C TYR A 462 5.15 11.15 -16.30
N GLN A 463 4.55 12.20 -15.73
CA GLN A 463 5.21 13.15 -14.85
C GLN A 463 4.33 13.37 -13.61
N PRO A 464 4.84 13.14 -12.38
CA PRO A 464 4.05 13.25 -11.17
C PRO A 464 3.73 14.72 -10.81
N ILE A 465 4.60 15.65 -11.20
CA ILE A 465 4.42 17.09 -11.00
C ILE A 465 4.71 17.80 -12.33
N GLY A 466 3.66 18.23 -13.02
CA GLY A 466 3.75 19.00 -14.26
C GLY A 466 4.52 20.31 -14.09
N PHE A 467 5.15 20.78 -15.16
CA PHE A 467 6.00 21.98 -15.16
C PHE A 467 5.31 23.19 -14.51
N ARG A 468 4.06 23.50 -14.88
CA ARG A 468 3.31 24.62 -14.26
C ARG A 468 2.99 24.44 -12.80
N TRP A 469 2.80 23.21 -12.32
CA TRP A 469 2.58 22.97 -10.89
C TRP A 469 3.82 23.31 -10.05
N ALA A 470 5.02 23.15 -10.60
CA ALA A 470 6.25 23.59 -9.94
C ALA A 470 6.51 25.09 -10.16
N HIS A 471 6.54 25.56 -11.40
CA HIS A 471 6.99 26.92 -11.73
C HIS A 471 5.99 28.02 -11.36
N ASN A 472 4.70 27.71 -11.19
CA ASN A 472 3.74 28.69 -10.65
C ASN A 472 4.01 29.04 -9.18
N LEU A 473 4.88 28.29 -8.49
CA LEU A 473 5.34 28.62 -7.13
C LEU A 473 6.47 29.66 -7.13
N ALA A 474 7.18 29.86 -8.25
CA ALA A 474 8.34 30.76 -8.34
C ALA A 474 8.03 32.24 -7.97
N PRO A 475 6.86 32.80 -8.32
CA PRO A 475 6.51 34.17 -7.92
C PRO A 475 6.26 34.35 -6.41
N TYR A 476 6.06 33.27 -5.64
CA TYR A 476 5.81 33.38 -4.21
C TYR A 476 7.12 33.63 -3.46
N ASN A 477 7.15 34.71 -2.67
CA ASN A 477 8.28 35.05 -1.84
C ASN A 477 8.23 34.31 -0.49
N ALA A 478 8.41 32.99 -0.52
CA ALA A 478 8.52 32.13 0.65
C ALA A 478 9.71 31.17 0.49
N ALA A 479 10.38 30.85 1.59
CA ALA A 479 11.56 29.99 1.56
C ALA A 479 11.23 28.58 1.03
N GLU A 480 10.06 28.07 1.39
CA GLU A 480 9.58 26.75 1.00
C GLU A 480 9.33 26.65 -0.50
N THR A 481 8.69 27.66 -1.10
CA THR A 481 8.39 27.68 -2.54
C THR A 481 9.66 27.85 -3.36
N GLN A 482 10.55 28.74 -2.94
CA GLN A 482 11.85 28.93 -3.59
C GLN A 482 12.71 27.66 -3.53
N ARG A 483 12.76 27.00 -2.37
CA ARG A 483 13.49 25.74 -2.17
C ARG A 483 12.92 24.62 -3.03
N PHE A 484 11.60 24.46 -3.06
CA PHE A 484 10.96 23.42 -3.88
C PHE A 484 11.21 23.65 -5.38
N VAL A 485 11.06 24.88 -5.87
CA VAL A 485 11.33 25.20 -7.29
C VAL A 485 12.79 24.91 -7.62
N HIS A 486 13.73 25.31 -6.76
CA HIS A 486 15.15 25.01 -6.94
C HIS A 486 15.43 23.49 -7.04
N TYR A 487 14.81 22.69 -6.17
CA TYR A 487 14.97 21.24 -6.22
C TYR A 487 14.40 20.65 -7.50
N TYR A 488 13.22 21.10 -7.90
CA TYR A 488 12.57 20.67 -9.13
C TYR A 488 13.45 20.98 -10.35
N GLU A 489 13.95 22.21 -10.47
CA GLU A 489 14.83 22.65 -11.56
C GLU A 489 16.13 21.84 -11.63
N SER A 490 16.71 21.50 -10.48
CA SER A 490 17.94 20.67 -10.43
C SER A 490 17.73 19.21 -10.86
N MET A 491 16.48 18.75 -10.83
CA MET A 491 16.07 17.37 -11.08
C MET A 491 15.20 17.26 -12.34
N SER A 492 15.09 18.34 -13.12
CA SER A 492 14.19 18.49 -14.26
C SER A 492 14.27 17.34 -15.26
N SER A 493 15.48 16.84 -15.54
CA SER A 493 15.74 15.70 -16.43
C SER A 493 15.22 14.36 -15.93
N THR A 494 14.81 14.28 -14.66
CA THR A 494 14.28 13.07 -14.01
C THR A 494 12.83 13.26 -13.56
N THR A 495 12.15 14.30 -14.04
CA THR A 495 10.76 14.57 -13.68
C THR A 495 9.79 13.65 -14.41
N GLY A 496 10.16 13.12 -15.57
CA GLY A 496 9.33 12.21 -16.37
C GLY A 496 9.87 10.78 -16.43
N THR A 497 8.98 9.82 -16.68
CA THR A 497 9.32 8.44 -17.04
C THR A 497 8.39 7.93 -18.12
N ILE A 498 8.88 7.04 -18.98
CA ILE A 498 8.04 6.26 -19.89
C ILE A 498 7.25 5.23 -19.08
N LEU A 499 5.95 5.11 -19.36
CA LEU A 499 5.07 4.06 -18.85
C LEU A 499 5.00 2.87 -19.80
N ALA A 500 4.91 3.13 -21.11
CA ALA A 500 4.81 2.12 -22.14
C ALA A 500 5.29 2.67 -23.49
N ARG A 501 5.77 1.80 -24.38
CA ARG A 501 6.17 2.17 -25.74
C ARG A 501 5.66 1.18 -26.78
N ALA A 502 5.51 1.65 -28.00
CA ALA A 502 5.32 0.85 -29.20
C ALA A 502 6.14 1.42 -30.35
N GLU A 503 6.54 0.55 -31.27
CA GLU A 503 7.28 0.92 -32.48
C GLU A 503 6.66 0.20 -33.68
N ALA A 504 6.72 0.83 -34.85
CA ALA A 504 6.28 0.25 -36.12
C ALA A 504 7.15 0.77 -37.27
N THR A 505 7.17 0.04 -38.37
CA THR A 505 7.87 0.45 -39.60
C THR A 505 7.00 0.15 -40.80
N HIS A 506 6.90 1.10 -41.73
CA HIS A 506 6.16 0.96 -42.99
C HIS A 506 6.95 1.51 -44.17
#